data_AF-A0A7V4Y5P9-F1
#
_entry.id   AF-A0A7V4Y5P9-F1
#
_cell.length_a   1.000
_cell.length_b   1.000
_cell.length_c   1.000
_cell.angle_alpha   90.00
_cell.angle_beta   90.00
_cell.angle_gamma   90.00
#
_symmetry.space_group_name_H-M   'P 1'
#
loop_
_entity.id
_entity.type
_entity.pdbx_description
1 polymer ?
#
loop_
_entity_poly.entity_id
_entity_poly.type
_entity_poly.pdbx_seq_one_letter_code
_entity_poly.pdbx_strand_id
1 'polypeptide(L)'
;NANQANILVTETSRVVEEANQVMKELTQSIGEISTASEETGKIIKTIDEIAFQTNLLALNAAVEAARAGEAGAGFAVVADEVRNLAMRAAEAAKNTADLIEGTVKKVRQGSEILTKTNEVFAKIAGSSKKVQELVAEIAAASQEQAQGIEQINKAVSEMDKVVQKNAASAEESAAAAEEMNAQAETMKGFVNELMTLVSGANGHGQIVWESSKAAAVHGGLSASKELKGGNGKGYLRSMDKKTKGGMKKDEKKLSFQMRDEWKPEQVIPMEGDFKEF
;
A
#
# COMPACT_ATOMS: atom_id res chain seq x y z
N ASN A 1 -6.49 -3.09 7.28
CA ASN A 1 -5.80 -2.11 6.41
C ASN A 1 -4.43 -1.72 6.94
N ALA A 2 -4.27 -0.94 8.02
CA ALA A 2 -2.94 -0.51 8.48
C ALA A 2 -1.98 -1.68 8.83
N ASN A 3 -2.45 -2.69 9.56
CA ASN A 3 -1.66 -3.90 9.82
C ASN A 3 -1.28 -4.68 8.55
N GLN A 4 -2.14 -4.70 7.53
CA GLN A 4 -1.84 -5.36 6.25
C GLN A 4 -0.80 -4.56 5.46
N ALA A 5 -0.89 -3.23 5.46
CA ALA A 5 0.13 -2.37 4.87
C ALA A 5 1.48 -2.59 5.54
N ASN A 6 1.52 -2.73 6.87
CA ASN A 6 2.76 -3.02 7.60
C ASN A 6 3.41 -4.36 7.18
N ILE A 7 2.60 -5.40 6.94
CA ILE A 7 3.07 -6.69 6.41
C ILE A 7 3.65 -6.51 5.00
N LEU A 8 2.93 -5.84 4.10
CA LEU A 8 3.39 -5.61 2.72
C LEU A 8 4.69 -4.81 2.65
N VAL A 9 4.85 -3.80 3.51
CA VAL A 9 6.08 -3.01 3.57
C VAL A 9 7.24 -3.84 4.12
N THR A 10 6.99 -4.71 5.10
CA THR A 10 8.02 -5.62 5.62
C THR A 10 8.49 -6.61 4.55
N GLU A 11 7.57 -7.15 3.75
CA GLU A 11 7.90 -8.00 2.60
C GLU A 11 8.69 -7.22 1.54
N THR A 12 8.28 -5.99 1.24
CA THR A 12 8.98 -5.11 0.29
C THR A 12 10.41 -4.83 0.74
N SER A 13 10.63 -4.52 2.04
CA SER A 13 11.97 -4.33 2.59
C SER A 13 12.84 -5.58 2.43
N ARG A 14 12.29 -6.78 2.63
CA ARG A 14 13.01 -8.06 2.39
C ARG A 14 13.44 -8.19 0.92
N VAL A 15 12.57 -7.88 -0.03
CA VAL A 15 12.89 -7.91 -1.47
C VAL A 15 14.01 -6.93 -1.81
N VAL A 16 14.02 -5.74 -1.18
CA VAL A 16 15.08 -4.74 -1.39
C VAL A 16 16.42 -5.21 -0.79
N GLU A 17 16.42 -5.90 0.35
CA GLU A 17 17.63 -6.52 0.91
C GLU A 17 18.19 -7.62 -0.01
N GLU A 18 17.31 -8.48 -0.54
CA GLU A 18 17.67 -9.52 -1.50
C GLU A 18 18.26 -8.92 -2.79
N ALA A 19 17.64 -7.86 -3.32
CA ALA A 19 18.16 -7.13 -4.48
C ALA A 19 19.56 -6.53 -4.23
N ASN A 20 19.82 -5.99 -3.04
CA ASN A 20 21.15 -5.49 -2.68
C ASN A 20 22.20 -6.61 -2.62
N GLN A 21 21.80 -7.81 -2.17
CA GLN A 21 22.70 -8.96 -2.16
C GLN A 21 23.06 -9.41 -3.58
N VAL A 22 22.07 -9.52 -4.47
CA VAL A 22 22.29 -9.85 -5.89
C VAL A 22 23.16 -8.80 -6.58
N MET A 23 23.01 -7.52 -6.25
CA MET A 23 23.87 -6.47 -6.79
C MET A 23 25.33 -6.58 -6.35
N LYS A 24 25.60 -7.05 -5.12
CA LYS A 24 26.97 -7.33 -4.66
C LYS A 24 27.59 -8.48 -5.44
N GLU A 25 26.84 -9.56 -5.65
CA GLU A 25 27.29 -10.71 -6.45
C GLU A 25 27.58 -10.29 -7.89
N LEU A 26 26.70 -9.48 -8.50
CA LEU A 26 26.94 -8.93 -9.83
C LEU A 26 28.19 -8.04 -9.90
N THR A 27 28.48 -7.28 -8.83
CA THR A 27 29.71 -6.47 -8.73
C THR A 27 30.95 -7.34 -8.70
N GLN A 28 30.90 -8.43 -7.94
CA GLN A 28 31.98 -9.41 -7.90
C GLN A 28 32.20 -10.06 -9.28
N SER A 29 31.14 -10.54 -9.94
CA SER A 29 31.24 -11.18 -11.25
C SER A 29 31.82 -10.25 -12.32
N ILE A 30 31.44 -8.96 -12.33
CA ILE A 30 32.05 -7.99 -13.25
C ILE A 30 33.54 -7.78 -12.95
N GLY A 31 33.94 -7.79 -11.68
CA GLY A 31 35.35 -7.73 -11.28
C GLY A 31 36.15 -8.95 -11.75
N GLU A 32 35.58 -10.15 -11.61
CA GLU A 32 36.17 -11.40 -12.10
C GLU A 32 36.33 -11.39 -13.63
N ILE A 33 35.31 -10.93 -14.37
CA ILE A 33 35.37 -10.77 -15.84
C ILE A 33 36.47 -9.77 -16.24
N SER A 34 36.61 -8.66 -15.52
CA SER A 34 37.67 -7.68 -15.77
C SER A 34 39.05 -8.31 -15.61
N THR A 35 39.25 -9.05 -14.53
CA THR A 35 40.52 -9.73 -14.22
C THR A 35 40.86 -10.79 -15.28
N ALA A 36 39.89 -11.64 -15.63
CA ALA A 36 40.05 -12.67 -16.66
C ALA A 36 40.36 -12.07 -18.04
N SER A 37 39.77 -10.90 -18.36
CA SER A 37 40.04 -10.18 -19.61
C SER A 37 41.47 -9.64 -19.65
N GLU A 38 41.97 -9.10 -18.53
CA GLU A 38 43.36 -8.64 -18.41
C GLU A 38 44.37 -9.80 -18.52
N GLU A 39 44.08 -10.95 -17.89
CA GLU A 39 44.90 -12.15 -18.02
C GLU A 39 44.92 -12.67 -19.46
N THR A 40 43.77 -12.68 -20.13
CA THR A 40 43.68 -13.04 -21.55
C THR A 40 44.54 -12.09 -22.40
N GLY A 41 44.52 -10.79 -22.12
CA GLY A 41 45.38 -9.81 -22.80
C GLY A 41 46.87 -10.10 -22.64
N LYS A 42 47.32 -10.53 -21.44
CA LYS A 42 48.71 -10.96 -21.20
C LYS A 42 49.06 -12.21 -22.03
N ILE A 43 48.17 -13.19 -22.11
CA ILE A 43 48.37 -14.40 -22.92
C ILE A 43 48.52 -14.05 -24.40
N ILE A 44 47.65 -13.18 -24.93
CA ILE A 44 47.73 -12.73 -26.33
C ILE A 44 49.05 -12.01 -26.61
N LYS A 45 49.53 -11.18 -25.68
CA LYS A 45 50.85 -10.53 -25.80
C LYS A 45 51.98 -11.56 -25.88
N THR A 46 51.96 -12.60 -25.05
CA THR A 46 52.94 -13.71 -25.14
C THR A 46 52.87 -14.43 -26.48
N ILE A 47 51.68 -14.61 -27.06
CA ILE A 47 51.51 -15.23 -28.39
C ILE A 47 52.14 -14.36 -29.49
N ASP A 48 51.95 -13.04 -29.43
CA ASP A 48 52.58 -12.09 -30.36
C ASP A 48 54.12 -12.14 -30.24
N GLU A 49 54.65 -12.21 -29.02
CA GLU A 49 56.09 -12.38 -28.76
C GLU A 49 56.63 -13.70 -29.35
N ILE A 50 55.90 -14.82 -29.20
CA ILE A 50 56.25 -16.11 -29.81
C ILE A 50 56.21 -16.04 -31.34
N ALA A 51 55.19 -15.40 -31.91
CA ALA A 51 55.06 -15.21 -33.35
C ALA A 51 56.25 -14.39 -33.90
N PHE A 52 56.64 -13.32 -33.20
CA PHE A 52 57.80 -12.51 -33.56
C PHE A 52 59.12 -13.30 -33.49
N GLN A 53 59.34 -14.07 -32.42
CA GLN A 53 60.52 -14.95 -32.30
C GLN A 53 60.56 -16.01 -33.40
N THR A 54 59.41 -16.60 -33.74
CA THR A 54 59.29 -17.59 -34.82
C THR A 54 59.63 -16.97 -36.18
N ASN A 55 59.16 -15.74 -36.43
CA ASN A 55 59.49 -14.99 -37.63
C ASN A 55 61.01 -14.70 -37.73
N LEU A 56 61.67 -14.35 -36.62
CA LEU A 56 63.13 -14.17 -36.58
C LEU A 56 63.90 -15.48 -36.82
N LEU A 57 63.44 -16.59 -36.24
CA LEU A 57 64.04 -17.91 -36.48
C LEU A 57 63.91 -18.34 -37.94
N ALA A 58 62.74 -18.11 -38.54
CA ALA A 58 62.49 -18.39 -39.95
C ALA A 58 63.39 -17.55 -40.88
N LEU A 59 63.59 -16.27 -40.54
CA LEU A 59 64.52 -15.41 -41.26
C LEU A 59 65.97 -15.94 -41.19
N ASN A 60 66.43 -16.35 -40.01
CA ASN A 60 67.75 -16.94 -39.85
C ASN A 60 67.91 -18.23 -40.66
N ALA A 61 66.87 -19.08 -40.68
CA ALA A 61 66.85 -20.31 -41.47
C ALA A 61 66.89 -20.01 -42.99
N ALA A 62 66.18 -19.00 -43.46
CA ALA A 62 66.22 -18.56 -44.87
C ALA A 62 67.62 -18.07 -45.27
N VAL A 63 68.31 -17.33 -44.38
CA VAL A 63 69.68 -16.88 -44.60
C VAL A 63 70.65 -18.06 -44.69
N GLU A 64 70.55 -19.03 -43.77
CA GLU A 64 71.44 -20.20 -43.78
C GLU A 64 71.15 -21.13 -44.99
N ALA A 65 69.88 -21.24 -45.40
CA ALA A 65 69.49 -21.95 -46.61
C ALA A 65 70.08 -21.30 -47.88
N ALA A 66 70.05 -19.97 -47.97
CA ALA A 66 70.71 -19.23 -49.05
C ALA A 66 72.23 -19.44 -49.05
N ARG A 67 72.84 -19.54 -47.86
CA ARG A 67 74.27 -19.79 -47.69
C ARG A 67 74.69 -21.19 -48.14
N ALA A 68 73.81 -22.18 -47.98
CA ALA A 68 74.03 -23.57 -48.43
C ALA A 68 73.86 -23.77 -49.95
N GLY A 69 73.44 -22.74 -50.70
CA GLY A 69 73.28 -22.79 -52.15
C GLY A 69 72.22 -23.81 -52.60
N GLU A 70 72.53 -24.64 -53.59
CA GLU A 70 71.58 -25.63 -54.12
C GLU A 70 71.15 -26.68 -53.09
N ALA A 71 72.03 -27.03 -52.14
CA ALA A 71 71.71 -27.99 -51.07
C ALA A 71 70.66 -27.44 -50.08
N GLY A 72 70.50 -26.12 -50.00
CA GLY A 72 69.56 -25.43 -49.12
C GLY A 72 68.19 -25.11 -49.75
N ALA A 73 67.98 -25.38 -51.04
CA ALA A 73 66.79 -24.94 -51.76
C ALA A 73 65.47 -25.42 -51.14
N GLY A 74 65.42 -26.67 -50.67
CA GLY A 74 64.23 -27.20 -49.98
C GLY A 74 64.00 -26.56 -48.60
N PHE A 75 65.08 -26.24 -47.87
CA PHE A 75 64.98 -25.56 -46.57
C PHE A 75 64.55 -24.10 -46.71
N ALA A 76 64.93 -23.42 -47.80
CA ALA A 76 64.49 -22.05 -48.07
C ALA A 76 62.96 -21.94 -48.19
N VAL A 77 62.33 -22.87 -48.91
CA VAL A 77 60.86 -22.90 -49.06
C VAL A 77 60.16 -23.11 -47.72
N VAL A 78 60.67 -24.01 -46.89
CA VAL A 78 60.12 -24.25 -45.55
C VAL A 78 60.29 -23.01 -44.66
N ALA A 79 61.44 -22.34 -44.73
CA ALA A 79 61.69 -21.12 -43.96
C ALA A 79 60.72 -19.99 -44.35
N ASP A 80 60.44 -19.80 -45.64
CA ASP A 80 59.47 -18.81 -46.10
C ASP A 80 58.03 -19.14 -45.68
N GLU A 81 57.64 -20.42 -45.69
CA GLU A 81 56.30 -20.84 -45.22
C GLU A 81 56.14 -20.63 -43.71
N VAL A 82 57.16 -20.98 -42.91
CA VAL A 82 57.17 -20.72 -41.45
C VAL A 82 57.13 -19.22 -41.15
N ARG A 83 57.85 -18.41 -41.93
CA ARG A 83 57.83 -16.95 -41.82
C ARG A 83 56.43 -16.39 -42.09
N ASN A 84 55.78 -16.86 -43.16
CA ASN A 84 54.42 -16.44 -43.51
C ASN A 84 53.41 -16.83 -42.43
N LEU A 85 53.51 -18.06 -41.89
CA LEU A 85 52.68 -18.51 -40.78
C LEU A 85 52.88 -17.65 -39.52
N ALA A 86 54.12 -17.30 -39.19
CA ALA A 86 54.44 -16.44 -38.06
C ALA A 86 53.85 -15.03 -38.21
N MET A 87 53.93 -14.42 -39.41
CA MET A 87 53.29 -13.12 -39.67
C MET A 87 51.76 -13.18 -39.54
N ARG A 88 51.13 -14.24 -40.05
CA ARG A 88 49.68 -14.46 -39.89
C ARG A 88 49.28 -14.66 -38.42
N ALA A 89 50.11 -15.34 -37.64
CA ALA A 89 49.88 -15.52 -36.20
C ALA A 89 49.97 -14.19 -35.44
N ALA A 90 50.96 -13.34 -35.76
CA ALA A 90 51.09 -12.01 -35.17
C ALA A 90 49.89 -11.10 -35.51
N GLU A 91 49.43 -11.12 -36.77
CA GLU A 91 48.23 -10.38 -37.18
C GLU A 91 46.97 -10.85 -36.42
N ALA A 92 46.78 -12.16 -36.29
CA ALA A 92 45.66 -12.73 -35.53
C ALA A 92 45.74 -12.39 -34.03
N ALA A 93 46.94 -12.43 -33.45
CA ALA A 93 47.18 -12.04 -32.06
C ALA A 93 46.83 -10.56 -31.85
N LYS A 94 47.28 -9.67 -32.74
CA LYS A 94 46.94 -8.24 -32.70
C LYS A 94 45.44 -7.98 -32.79
N ASN A 95 44.75 -8.60 -33.75
CA ASN A 95 43.30 -8.46 -33.89
C ASN A 95 42.56 -8.95 -32.63
N THR A 96 43.05 -10.02 -32.00
CA THR A 96 42.49 -10.52 -30.73
C THR A 96 42.78 -9.56 -29.57
N ALA A 97 43.97 -8.96 -29.52
CA ALA A 97 44.32 -7.97 -28.51
C ALA A 97 43.38 -6.75 -28.58
N ASP A 98 43.09 -6.24 -29.78
CA ASP A 98 42.17 -5.12 -29.98
C ASP A 98 40.74 -5.45 -29.49
N LEU A 99 40.27 -6.69 -29.73
CA LEU A 99 38.97 -7.16 -29.21
C LEU A 99 38.94 -7.27 -27.68
N ILE A 100 40.03 -7.74 -27.07
CA ILE A 100 40.16 -7.82 -25.62
C ILE A 100 40.19 -6.42 -25.01
N GLU A 101 40.94 -5.48 -25.57
CA GLU A 101 40.97 -4.08 -25.12
C GLU A 101 39.57 -3.44 -25.19
N GLY A 102 38.86 -3.67 -26.30
CA GLY A 102 37.47 -3.23 -26.45
C GLY A 102 36.54 -3.85 -25.40
N THR A 103 36.75 -5.12 -25.03
CA THR A 103 35.99 -5.82 -24.01
C THR A 103 36.27 -5.25 -22.61
N VAL A 104 37.53 -5.05 -22.26
CA VAL A 104 37.94 -4.41 -20.99
C VAL A 104 37.30 -3.03 -20.84
N LYS A 105 37.30 -2.22 -21.90
CA LYS A 105 36.64 -0.91 -21.89
C LYS A 105 35.14 -1.00 -21.62
N LYS A 106 34.44 -1.95 -22.25
CA LYS A 106 33.00 -2.18 -22.03
C LYS A 106 32.72 -2.67 -20.62
N VAL A 107 33.54 -3.58 -20.08
CA VAL A 107 33.42 -4.08 -18.70
C VAL A 107 33.60 -2.93 -17.70
N ARG A 108 34.58 -2.05 -17.92
CA ARG A 108 34.80 -0.86 -17.08
C ARG A 108 33.60 0.10 -17.09
N GLN A 109 33.05 0.38 -18.27
CA GLN A 109 31.81 1.16 -18.40
C GLN A 109 30.63 0.49 -17.68
N GLY A 110 30.50 -0.83 -17.82
CA GLY A 110 29.50 -1.63 -17.10
C GLY A 110 29.67 -1.53 -15.58
N SER A 111 30.90 -1.56 -15.08
CA SER A 111 31.22 -1.38 -13.66
C SER A 111 30.79 0.00 -13.15
N GLU A 112 31.04 1.08 -13.90
CA GLU A 112 30.58 2.42 -13.52
C GLU A 112 29.04 2.53 -13.44
N ILE A 113 28.33 1.91 -14.39
CA ILE A 113 26.86 1.85 -14.36
C ILE A 113 26.39 1.03 -13.16
N LEU A 114 27.09 -0.06 -12.84
CA LEU A 114 26.79 -0.90 -11.70
C LEU A 114 26.98 -0.16 -10.37
N THR A 115 28.06 0.63 -10.23
CA THR A 115 28.28 1.48 -9.05
C THR A 115 27.13 2.46 -8.86
N LYS A 116 26.71 3.15 -9.93
CA LYS A 116 25.55 4.07 -9.88
C LYS A 116 24.26 3.33 -9.51
N THR A 117 24.05 2.14 -10.07
CA THR A 117 22.89 1.30 -9.76
C THR A 117 22.89 0.88 -8.29
N ASN A 118 24.04 0.50 -7.73
CA ASN A 118 24.21 0.21 -6.31
C ASN A 118 23.85 1.41 -5.42
N GLU A 119 24.29 2.62 -5.77
CA GLU A 119 23.91 3.84 -5.01
C GLU A 119 22.39 4.09 -5.03
N VAL A 120 21.73 3.83 -6.16
CA VAL A 120 20.27 3.95 -6.28
C VAL A 120 19.57 2.90 -5.42
N PHE A 121 20.00 1.64 -5.45
CA PHE A 121 19.44 0.59 -4.59
C PHE A 121 19.66 0.87 -3.09
N ALA A 122 20.81 1.44 -2.71
CA ALA A 122 21.04 1.87 -1.33
C ALA A 122 20.07 2.98 -0.91
N LYS A 123 19.79 3.95 -1.79
CA LYS A 123 18.77 4.99 -1.54
C LYS A 123 17.36 4.38 -1.44
N ILE A 124 17.02 3.42 -2.30
CA ILE A 124 15.73 2.71 -2.25
C ILE A 124 15.59 1.96 -0.92
N ALA A 125 16.63 1.26 -0.45
CA ALA A 125 16.63 0.60 0.85
C ALA A 125 16.37 1.58 2.00
N GLY A 126 17.05 2.72 1.99
CA GLY A 126 16.82 3.79 2.97
C GLY A 126 15.38 4.33 2.93
N SER A 127 14.83 4.56 1.75
CA SER A 127 13.44 5.03 1.58
C SER A 127 12.42 3.97 2.01
N SER A 128 12.64 2.70 1.67
CA SER A 128 11.78 1.58 2.09
C SER A 128 11.71 1.47 3.61
N LYS A 129 12.85 1.62 4.28
CA LYS A 129 12.90 1.64 5.75
C LYS A 129 12.09 2.79 6.36
N LYS A 130 12.19 4.00 5.81
CA LYS A 130 11.37 5.14 6.26
C LYS A 130 9.88 4.90 6.06
N VAL A 131 9.49 4.30 4.93
CA VAL A 131 8.09 3.92 4.69
C VAL A 131 7.62 2.88 5.71
N GLN A 132 8.48 1.92 6.07
CA GLN A 132 8.18 0.93 7.11
C GLN A 132 7.93 1.58 8.46
N GLU A 133 8.79 2.52 8.87
CA GLU A 133 8.65 3.27 10.12
C GLU A 133 7.33 4.06 10.13
N LEU A 134 7.02 4.79 9.07
CA LEU A 134 5.76 5.56 8.96
C LEU A 134 4.51 4.67 8.99
N VAL A 135 4.53 3.53 8.30
CA VAL A 135 3.39 2.61 8.30
C VAL A 135 3.22 1.93 9.65
N ALA A 136 4.30 1.65 10.37
CA ALA A 136 4.24 1.16 11.75
C ALA A 136 3.63 2.20 12.69
N GLU A 137 4.01 3.48 12.56
CA GLU A 137 3.40 4.59 13.31
C GLU A 137 1.91 4.75 13.00
N ILE A 138 1.52 4.68 11.72
CA ILE A 138 0.12 4.73 11.30
C ILE A 138 -0.66 3.54 11.89
N ALA A 139 -0.08 2.34 11.91
CA ALA A 139 -0.72 1.17 12.51
C ALA A 139 -0.94 1.34 14.02
N ALA A 140 0.06 1.87 14.74
CA ALA A 140 -0.06 2.18 16.16
C ALA A 140 -1.13 3.25 16.43
N ALA A 141 -1.09 4.38 15.70
CA ALA A 141 -2.08 5.46 15.83
C ALA A 141 -3.49 4.98 15.47
N SER A 142 -3.64 4.12 14.46
CA SER A 142 -4.93 3.52 14.09
C SER A 142 -5.48 2.64 15.21
N GLN A 143 -4.61 1.92 15.93
CA GLN A 143 -5.01 1.10 17.05
C GLN A 143 -5.47 1.95 18.25
N GLU A 144 -4.77 3.05 18.55
CA GLU A 144 -5.18 4.02 19.58
C GLU A 144 -6.51 4.70 19.23
N GLN A 145 -6.69 5.11 17.97
CA GLN A 145 -7.95 5.67 17.49
C GLN A 145 -9.11 4.67 17.63
N ALA A 146 -8.88 3.40 17.30
CA ALA A 146 -9.89 2.35 17.46
C ALA A 146 -10.31 2.19 18.94
N GLN A 147 -9.35 2.22 19.87
CA GLN A 147 -9.64 2.21 21.31
C GLN A 147 -10.38 3.47 21.75
N GLY A 148 -9.99 4.65 21.27
CA GLY A 148 -10.67 5.92 21.54
C GLY A 148 -12.12 5.91 21.08
N ILE A 149 -12.38 5.39 19.87
CA ILE A 149 -13.74 5.22 19.34
C ILE A 149 -14.56 4.24 20.21
N GLU A 150 -13.96 3.17 20.72
CA GLU A 150 -14.66 2.27 21.65
C GLU A 150 -15.09 2.99 22.93
N GLN A 151 -14.23 3.85 23.49
CA GLN A 151 -14.57 4.66 24.67
C GLN A 151 -15.65 5.70 24.37
N ILE A 152 -15.58 6.37 23.22
CA ILE A 152 -16.62 7.31 22.77
C ILE A 152 -17.96 6.58 22.64
N ASN A 153 -17.99 5.40 22.01
CA ASN A 153 -19.22 4.61 21.89
C ASN A 153 -19.82 4.25 23.25
N LYS A 154 -18.99 3.92 24.25
CA LYS A 154 -19.46 3.69 25.62
C LYS A 154 -20.06 4.95 26.24
N ALA A 155 -19.37 6.09 26.12
CA ALA A 155 -19.85 7.37 26.64
C ALA A 155 -21.18 7.81 25.99
N VAL A 156 -21.32 7.64 24.67
CA VAL A 156 -22.56 7.94 23.94
C VAL A 156 -23.70 7.03 24.39
N SER A 157 -23.44 5.74 24.63
CA SER A 157 -24.44 4.80 25.14
C SER A 157 -24.90 5.17 26.56
N GLU A 158 -24.00 5.59 27.45
CA GLU A 158 -24.38 6.10 28.77
C GLU A 158 -25.14 7.43 28.69
N MET A 159 -24.75 8.32 27.79
CA MET A 159 -25.46 9.58 27.55
C MET A 159 -26.89 9.33 27.06
N ASP A 160 -27.09 8.36 26.17
CA ASP A 160 -28.42 7.94 25.71
C ASP A 160 -29.29 7.47 26.88
N LYS A 161 -28.75 6.68 27.81
CA LYS A 161 -29.49 6.27 29.03
C LYS A 161 -29.89 7.45 29.90
N VAL A 162 -29.01 8.44 30.07
CA VAL A 162 -29.32 9.65 30.86
C VAL A 162 -30.39 10.49 30.17
N VAL A 163 -30.32 10.63 28.83
CA VAL A 163 -31.34 11.33 28.05
C VAL A 163 -32.70 10.64 28.19
N GLN A 164 -32.76 9.30 28.09
CA GLN A 164 -33.98 8.54 28.31
C GLN A 164 -34.53 8.69 29.73
N LYS A 165 -33.65 8.67 30.75
CA LYS A 165 -34.05 8.91 32.14
C LYS A 165 -34.60 10.33 32.34
N ASN A 166 -33.97 11.34 31.75
CA ASN A 166 -34.45 12.72 31.83
C ASN A 166 -35.81 12.88 31.17
N ALA A 167 -36.04 12.22 30.02
CA ALA A 167 -37.35 12.21 29.38
C ALA A 167 -38.41 11.56 30.28
N ALA A 168 -38.13 10.39 30.87
CA ALA A 168 -39.04 9.72 31.80
C ALA A 168 -39.34 10.57 33.04
N SER A 169 -38.31 11.19 33.65
CA SER A 169 -38.50 12.06 34.81
C SER A 169 -39.28 13.34 34.46
N ALA A 170 -39.15 13.85 33.23
CA ALA A 170 -39.95 14.98 32.76
C ALA A 170 -41.41 14.59 32.57
N GLU A 171 -41.70 13.39 32.05
CA GLU A 171 -43.06 12.83 31.96
C GLU A 171 -43.68 12.63 33.35
N GLU A 172 -42.94 12.04 34.30
CA GLU A 172 -43.37 11.89 35.69
C GLU A 172 -43.64 13.24 36.36
N SER A 173 -42.78 14.23 36.14
CA SER A 173 -42.94 15.59 36.69
C SER A 173 -44.15 16.31 36.10
N ALA A 174 -44.41 16.14 34.81
CA ALA A 174 -45.60 16.69 34.15
C ALA A 174 -46.87 16.07 34.73
N ALA A 175 -46.90 14.74 34.91
CA ALA A 175 -48.03 14.05 35.54
C ALA A 175 -48.26 14.51 36.99
N ALA A 176 -47.19 14.66 37.78
CA ALA A 176 -47.29 15.18 39.15
C ALA A 176 -47.80 16.63 39.20
N ALA A 177 -47.40 17.47 38.23
CA ALA A 177 -47.88 18.83 38.11
C ALA A 177 -49.38 18.88 37.75
N GLU A 178 -49.85 18.00 36.87
CA GLU A 178 -51.28 17.85 36.56
C GLU A 178 -52.09 17.41 37.79
N GLU A 179 -51.58 16.45 38.56
CA GLU A 179 -52.25 15.98 39.78
C GLU A 179 -52.30 17.08 40.86
N MET A 180 -51.19 17.80 41.09
CA MET A 180 -51.18 18.96 42.01
C MET A 180 -52.17 20.04 41.55
N ASN A 181 -52.27 20.31 40.26
CA ASN A 181 -53.23 21.27 39.72
C ASN A 181 -54.69 20.82 39.98
N ALA A 182 -54.99 19.54 39.79
CA ALA A 182 -56.30 18.97 40.10
C ALA A 182 -56.64 19.06 41.61
N GLN A 183 -55.67 18.80 42.48
CA GLN A 183 -55.85 18.95 43.94
C GLN A 183 -56.07 20.42 44.33
N ALA A 184 -55.35 21.36 43.71
CA ALA A 184 -55.53 22.79 43.95
C ALA A 184 -56.94 23.27 43.55
N GLU A 185 -57.45 22.85 42.39
CA GLU A 185 -58.84 23.14 41.98
C GLU A 185 -59.86 22.51 42.94
N THR A 186 -59.60 21.30 43.43
CA THR A 186 -60.45 20.65 44.45
C THR A 186 -60.47 21.44 45.76
N MET A 187 -59.31 21.88 46.27
CA MET A 187 -59.22 22.73 47.47
C MET A 187 -59.96 24.06 47.30
N LYS A 188 -59.82 24.70 46.12
CA LYS A 188 -60.55 25.93 45.79
C LYS A 188 -62.06 25.69 45.82
N GLY A 189 -62.53 24.54 45.35
CA GLY A 189 -63.92 24.08 45.51
C GLY A 189 -64.36 24.04 46.97
N PHE A 190 -63.59 23.37 47.85
CA PHE A 190 -63.90 23.31 49.29
C PHE A 190 -63.92 24.68 49.96
N VAL A 191 -62.98 25.57 49.62
CA VAL A 191 -62.95 26.94 50.16
C VAL A 191 -64.18 27.73 49.73
N ASN A 192 -64.61 27.62 48.47
CA ASN A 192 -65.83 28.26 47.98
C ASN A 192 -67.07 27.75 48.72
N GLU A 193 -67.21 26.44 48.89
CA GLU A 193 -68.32 25.84 49.63
C GLU A 193 -68.34 26.31 51.09
N LEU A 194 -67.18 26.30 51.76
CA LEU A 194 -67.06 26.84 53.12
C LEU A 194 -67.46 28.32 53.18
N MET A 195 -67.04 29.12 52.20
CA MET A 195 -67.41 30.54 52.13
C MET A 195 -68.92 30.72 51.98
N THR A 196 -69.60 29.88 51.18
CA THR A 196 -71.08 29.90 51.07
C THR A 196 -71.77 29.50 52.38
N LEU A 197 -71.22 28.54 53.13
CA LEU A 197 -71.75 28.13 54.43
C LEU A 197 -71.58 29.22 55.51
N VAL A 198 -70.41 29.86 55.54
CA VAL A 198 -70.08 30.91 56.53
C VAL A 198 -70.80 32.23 56.24
N SER A 199 -71.02 32.57 54.97
CA SER A 199 -71.75 33.79 54.58
C SER A 199 -73.26 33.70 54.79
N GLY A 200 -73.78 32.49 55.06
CA GLY A 200 -75.17 32.24 55.44
C GLY A 200 -76.14 32.37 54.25
N ALA A 201 -77.08 31.43 54.15
CA ALA A 201 -78.12 31.36 53.12
C ALA A 201 -79.19 32.48 53.21
N ASN A 202 -78.83 33.71 53.58
CA ASN A 202 -79.72 34.87 53.53
C ASN A 202 -78.94 36.14 53.18
N GLY A 203 -78.84 36.39 51.88
CA GLY A 203 -78.38 37.65 51.33
C GLY A 203 -78.49 37.63 49.81
N HIS A 204 -79.68 37.95 49.28
CA HIS A 204 -79.83 38.34 47.88
C HIS A 204 -78.90 39.53 47.58
N GLY A 205 -77.73 39.21 47.05
CA GLY A 205 -76.70 40.15 46.61
C GLY A 205 -75.89 39.46 45.53
N GLN A 206 -76.33 39.67 44.30
CA GLN A 206 -75.80 39.15 43.05
C GLN A 206 -74.26 39.28 42.97
N ILE A 207 -73.51 38.21 43.29
CA ILE A 207 -72.10 38.10 42.88
C ILE A 207 -72.10 37.45 41.51
N VAL A 208 -72.00 38.28 40.48
CA VAL A 208 -71.70 37.86 39.12
C VAL A 208 -70.23 37.41 39.10
N TRP A 209 -69.99 36.10 39.19
CA TRP A 209 -68.76 35.50 38.68
C TRP A 209 -69.03 35.09 37.23
N GLU A 210 -68.52 35.88 36.29
CA GLU A 210 -68.52 35.52 34.87
C GLU A 210 -67.76 34.20 34.69
N SER A 211 -68.51 33.14 34.38
CA SER A 211 -67.96 31.98 33.68
C SER A 211 -67.57 32.45 32.27
N SER A 212 -66.39 33.04 32.14
CA SER A 212 -65.77 33.22 30.84
C SER A 212 -65.30 31.86 30.35
N LYS A 213 -66.06 31.34 29.37
CA LYS A 213 -65.71 30.30 28.40
C LYS A 213 -64.21 30.02 28.30
N ALA A 214 -63.78 28.85 28.78
CA ALA A 214 -62.60 28.18 28.24
C ALA A 214 -63.02 27.37 26.99
N ALA A 215 -63.33 28.10 25.91
CA ALA A 215 -63.46 27.54 24.57
C ALA A 215 -62.87 28.53 23.58
N ALA A 216 -61.54 28.49 23.42
CA ALA A 216 -60.77 28.73 22.19
C ALA A 216 -59.30 29.06 22.49
N VAL A 217 -58.46 28.06 22.70
CA VAL A 217 -57.12 28.02 22.07
C VAL A 217 -56.90 26.59 21.55
N HIS A 218 -57.67 26.21 20.55
CA HIS A 218 -57.19 25.22 19.58
C HIS A 218 -56.67 26.01 18.37
N GLY A 219 -55.36 25.91 18.11
CA GLY A 219 -54.75 26.51 16.93
C GLY A 219 -53.22 26.41 16.87
N GLY A 220 -52.70 25.21 16.56
CA GLY A 220 -51.33 24.94 16.11
C GLY A 220 -50.35 24.59 17.25
N LEU A 221 -49.67 23.44 17.29
CA LEU A 221 -49.09 22.69 16.17
C LEU A 221 -49.55 21.22 16.13
N SER A 222 -50.06 20.89 14.96
CA SER A 222 -50.06 19.58 14.33
C SER A 222 -48.72 18.85 14.44
N ALA A 223 -48.73 17.70 15.10
CA ALA A 223 -47.77 16.61 14.86
C ALA A 223 -48.51 15.47 14.15
N SER A 224 -48.56 15.54 12.82
CA SER A 224 -48.69 14.37 11.93
C SER A 224 -48.67 14.84 10.47
N LYS A 225 -47.47 15.05 9.93
CA LYS A 225 -47.23 14.84 8.50
C LYS A 225 -45.86 14.23 8.30
N GLU A 226 -45.94 13.02 7.76
CA GLU A 226 -44.92 12.24 7.08
C GLU A 226 -43.67 13.04 6.65
N LEU A 227 -42.52 12.61 7.17
CA LEU A 227 -41.32 12.50 6.34
C LEU A 227 -41.04 11.00 6.18
N LYS A 228 -41.67 10.39 5.17
CA LYS A 228 -41.08 9.25 4.48
C LYS A 228 -39.86 9.76 3.72
N GLY A 229 -38.70 9.19 4.04
CA GLY A 229 -37.48 9.40 3.28
C GLY A 229 -36.30 8.60 3.86
N GLY A 230 -36.19 7.33 3.48
CA GLY A 230 -34.89 6.66 3.33
C GLY A 230 -34.43 5.71 4.45
N ASN A 231 -34.69 4.42 4.22
CA ASN A 231 -33.85 3.24 4.52
C ASN A 231 -32.95 3.20 5.78
N GLY A 232 -33.14 2.16 6.60
CA GLY A 232 -32.02 1.62 7.37
C GLY A 232 -32.29 0.81 8.65
N LYS A 233 -33.38 0.03 8.77
CA LYS A 233 -33.49 -1.02 9.81
C LYS A 233 -33.71 -2.41 9.21
N GLY A 234 -32.59 -3.08 9.01
CA GLY A 234 -32.39 -4.53 8.96
C GLY A 234 -30.87 -4.68 9.10
N TYR A 235 -30.28 -5.27 10.12
CA TYR A 235 -30.60 -6.49 10.85
C TYR A 235 -29.96 -6.37 12.23
N LEU A 236 -30.63 -6.81 13.30
CA LEU A 236 -30.02 -7.75 14.24
C LEU A 236 -31.09 -8.30 15.20
N ARG A 237 -31.16 -9.64 15.21
CA ARG A 237 -31.32 -10.53 16.39
C ARG A 237 -32.50 -11.50 16.28
N SER A 238 -32.19 -12.75 15.97
CA SER A 238 -32.43 -13.86 16.89
C SER A 238 -31.84 -15.16 16.35
N MET A 239 -30.84 -15.69 17.06
CA MET A 239 -30.63 -17.13 17.16
C MET A 239 -31.84 -17.73 17.90
N ASP A 240 -32.46 -18.78 17.36
CA ASP A 240 -32.68 -19.99 18.15
C ASP A 240 -32.91 -21.24 17.26
N LYS A 241 -32.78 -22.39 17.93
CA LYS A 241 -32.36 -23.70 17.46
C LYS A 241 -33.45 -24.59 16.84
N LYS A 242 -32.92 -25.68 16.27
CA LYS A 242 -33.48 -27.03 16.02
C LYS A 242 -34.18 -27.24 14.66
N THR A 243 -33.55 -28.05 13.81
CA THR A 243 -33.90 -29.49 13.70
C THR A 243 -32.85 -30.24 12.88
N LYS A 244 -32.60 -31.49 13.29
CA LYS A 244 -31.67 -32.45 12.68
C LYS A 244 -32.26 -33.02 11.39
N GLY A 245 -31.39 -33.36 10.42
CA GLY A 245 -31.67 -34.48 9.51
C GLY A 245 -31.01 -34.40 8.13
N GLY A 246 -30.01 -35.24 7.89
CA GLY A 246 -29.84 -35.94 6.61
C GLY A 246 -28.93 -35.31 5.56
N MET A 247 -27.76 -35.93 5.36
CA MET A 247 -26.83 -35.76 4.24
C MET A 247 -27.50 -35.83 2.86
N LYS A 248 -26.99 -35.04 1.90
CA LYS A 248 -26.54 -35.54 0.58
C LYS A 248 -25.55 -34.55 -0.05
N LYS A 249 -24.39 -35.09 -0.43
CA LYS A 249 -23.33 -34.42 -1.20
C LYS A 249 -23.82 -34.24 -2.63
N ASP A 250 -23.78 -33.02 -3.15
CA ASP A 250 -23.77 -32.75 -4.58
C ASP A 250 -22.62 -31.77 -4.88
N GLU A 251 -21.53 -32.33 -5.36
CA GLU A 251 -20.41 -31.60 -5.97
C GLU A 251 -20.89 -30.97 -7.28
N LYS A 252 -21.18 -29.66 -7.27
CA LYS A 252 -21.25 -28.86 -8.49
C LYS A 252 -19.96 -28.05 -8.64
N LYS A 253 -19.12 -28.51 -9.57
CA LYS A 253 -17.99 -27.78 -10.15
C LYS A 253 -18.41 -26.36 -10.53
N LEU A 254 -17.88 -25.34 -9.85
CA LEU A 254 -17.84 -23.99 -10.40
C LEU A 254 -16.60 -23.87 -11.28
N SER A 255 -16.81 -23.91 -12.59
CA SER A 255 -15.83 -23.46 -13.58
C SER A 255 -15.64 -21.95 -13.44
N PHE A 256 -14.48 -21.52 -12.96
CA PHE A 256 -14.05 -20.13 -13.03
C PHE A 256 -13.62 -19.83 -14.47
N GLN A 257 -14.49 -19.19 -15.25
CA GLN A 257 -14.12 -18.62 -16.54
C GLN A 257 -13.29 -17.36 -16.29
N MET A 258 -12.03 -17.38 -16.74
CA MET A 258 -11.20 -16.19 -16.81
C MET A 258 -11.90 -15.15 -17.70
N ARG A 259 -12.24 -14.00 -17.12
CA ARG A 259 -12.71 -12.83 -17.86
C ARG A 259 -11.53 -11.86 -17.99
N ASP A 260 -11.12 -11.69 -19.25
CA ASP A 260 -10.30 -10.66 -19.89
C ASP A 260 -9.40 -9.75 -19.02
N GLU A 261 -8.13 -9.76 -19.44
CA GLU A 261 -7.01 -8.93 -18.99
C GLU A 261 -7.37 -7.45 -18.87
N TRP A 262 -7.13 -6.86 -17.70
CA TRP A 262 -7.20 -5.41 -17.51
C TRP A 262 -5.86 -4.81 -17.95
N LYS A 263 -5.88 -3.95 -18.98
CA LYS A 263 -4.68 -3.24 -19.42
C LYS A 263 -4.35 -2.07 -18.47
N PRO A 264 -3.06 -1.78 -18.18
CA PRO A 264 -2.65 -0.78 -17.19
C PRO A 264 -3.06 0.68 -17.45
N GLU A 265 -3.67 0.99 -18.60
CA GLU A 265 -3.96 2.35 -19.06
C GLU A 265 -5.34 2.87 -18.66
N GLN A 266 -6.19 2.06 -17.99
CA GLN A 266 -7.57 2.44 -17.63
C GLN A 266 -7.75 2.89 -16.17
N VAL A 267 -6.67 3.05 -15.42
CA VAL A 267 -6.72 3.57 -14.05
C VAL A 267 -5.97 4.89 -14.03
N ILE A 268 -6.66 5.98 -14.37
CA ILE A 268 -6.63 7.35 -13.80
C ILE A 268 -7.33 8.26 -14.84
N PRO A 269 -8.44 8.95 -14.52
CA PRO A 269 -8.97 10.01 -15.38
C PRO A 269 -8.08 11.25 -15.25
N MET A 270 -7.09 11.41 -16.13
CA MET A 270 -6.35 12.67 -16.31
C MET A 270 -6.97 13.44 -17.47
N GLU A 271 -8.08 14.14 -17.23
CA GLU A 271 -8.48 15.34 -17.98
C GLU A 271 -9.72 15.96 -17.33
N GLY A 272 -9.56 17.15 -16.73
CA GLY A 272 -10.68 17.97 -16.23
C GLY A 272 -10.39 18.73 -14.94
N ASP A 273 -10.06 20.02 -15.10
CA ASP A 273 -10.24 21.12 -14.15
C ASP A 273 -9.48 21.13 -12.81
N PHE A 274 -8.21 21.53 -12.87
CA PHE A 274 -7.61 22.40 -11.85
C PHE A 274 -7.42 23.81 -12.43
N LYS A 275 -8.51 24.56 -12.52
CA LYS A 275 -8.47 26.03 -12.51
C LYS A 275 -9.46 26.49 -11.45
N GLU A 276 -8.95 27.31 -10.54
CA GLU A 276 -9.60 27.88 -9.35
C GLU A 276 -9.74 26.95 -8.15
N PHE A 277 -8.64 26.78 -7.41
CA PHE A 277 -8.58 26.92 -5.95
C PHE A 277 -7.18 27.38 -5.54
#